data_AF-A3TLS2-F1
#
_entry.id   AF-A3TLS2-F1
#
_cell.length_a   1.000
_cell.length_b   1.000
_cell.length_c   1.000
_cell.angle_alpha   90.00
_cell.angle_beta   90.00
_cell.angle_gamma   90.00
#
_symmetry.space_group_name_H-M   'P 1'
#
loop_
_entity.id
_entity.type
_entity.pdbx_description
1 polymer ?
#
loop_
_entity_poly.entity_id
_entity_poly.type
_entity_poly.pdbx_seq_one_letter_code
_entity_poly.pdbx_strand_id
1 'polypeptide(L)'
;MATSQAIRNLQAYIYKRPGDADFHQVCTRVQEVDSRDKLTAAQRDALLVPVCSRPDAELLQWLIDYGSRPQKQLKKLLTMTVGWNERRLEWAERQIAVLQLLRTFVADGEDHLLSEALSTVCWFGNTGPAVWLIETGADTHFSSWNALGQNHVDCLANAEMRGERLGDYSTYEFLRPWHESREPLTDWKQLYEAGSNLT
;
A
#
# COMPACT_ATOMS: atom_id res chain seq x y z
N MET A 1 -2.20 -28.47 12.08
CA MET A 1 -2.60 -27.05 12.14
C MET A 1 -1.35 -26.23 12.39
N ALA A 2 -1.09 -25.21 11.58
CA ALA A 2 0.11 -24.39 11.72
C ALA A 2 0.14 -23.65 13.05
N THR A 3 1.31 -23.65 13.69
CA THR A 3 1.54 -22.85 14.89
C THR A 3 1.58 -21.36 14.53
N SER A 4 1.26 -20.49 15.48
CA SER A 4 1.42 -19.04 15.31
C SER A 4 2.86 -18.65 14.96
N GLN A 5 3.86 -19.47 15.33
CA GLN A 5 5.25 -19.25 14.94
C GLN A 5 5.52 -19.58 13.47
N ALA A 6 4.96 -20.68 12.95
CA ALA A 6 5.12 -21.05 11.55
C ALA A 6 4.58 -19.97 10.60
N ILE A 7 3.41 -19.39 10.93
CA ILE A 7 2.82 -18.28 10.18
C ILE A 7 3.68 -17.03 10.24
N ARG A 8 4.16 -16.64 11.43
CA ARG A 8 5.05 -15.49 11.57
C ARG A 8 6.34 -15.65 10.77
N ASN A 9 6.92 -16.85 10.76
CA ASN A 9 8.11 -17.15 9.96
C ASN A 9 7.81 -17.06 8.45
N LEU A 10 6.66 -17.55 8.00
CA LEU A 10 6.25 -17.46 6.61
C LEU A 10 5.97 -16.02 6.19
N GLN A 11 5.30 -15.23 7.02
CA GLN A 11 5.09 -13.79 6.78
C GLN A 11 6.42 -13.04 6.69
N ALA A 12 7.37 -13.33 7.58
CA ALA A 12 8.70 -12.74 7.53
C ALA A 12 9.47 -13.16 6.28
N TYR A 13 9.35 -14.42 5.85
CA TYR A 13 9.96 -14.90 4.61
C TYR A 13 9.41 -14.16 3.38
N ILE A 14 8.08 -14.00 3.31
CA ILE A 14 7.41 -13.26 2.23
C ILE A 14 7.90 -11.81 2.21
N TYR A 15 7.88 -11.11 3.35
CA TYR A 15 8.27 -9.71 3.42
C TYR A 15 9.77 -9.48 3.16
N LYS A 16 10.64 -10.28 3.79
CA LYS A 16 12.09 -10.06 3.72
C LYS A 16 12.71 -10.54 2.41
N ARG A 17 12.09 -11.51 1.71
CA ARG A 17 12.65 -12.13 0.49
C ARG A 17 14.13 -12.51 0.67
N PRO A 18 14.48 -13.42 1.60
CA PRO A 18 15.88 -13.72 1.88
C PRO A 18 16.61 -14.21 0.62
N GLY A 19 17.77 -13.60 0.32
CA GLY A 19 18.54 -13.90 -0.88
C GLY A 19 17.82 -13.50 -2.18
N ASP A 20 16.95 -12.49 -2.12
CA ASP A 20 16.10 -12.04 -3.23
C ASP A 20 15.26 -13.16 -3.83
N ALA A 21 14.71 -14.00 -2.94
CA ALA A 21 13.89 -15.13 -3.34
C ALA A 21 12.81 -14.73 -4.36
N ASP A 22 12.78 -15.47 -5.47
CA ASP A 22 11.88 -15.18 -6.58
C ASP A 22 10.43 -15.62 -6.29
N PHE A 23 9.53 -15.29 -7.21
CA PHE A 23 8.11 -15.64 -7.13
C PHE A 23 7.89 -17.14 -6.90
N HIS A 24 8.59 -18.01 -7.65
CA HIS A 24 8.42 -19.46 -7.58
C HIS A 24 8.90 -20.02 -6.24
N GLN A 25 10.03 -19.54 -5.72
CA GLN A 25 10.56 -19.93 -4.43
C GLN A 25 9.59 -19.58 -3.30
N VAL A 26 8.96 -18.40 -3.38
CA VAL A 26 7.97 -17.99 -2.37
C VAL A 26 6.71 -18.83 -2.44
N CYS A 27 6.17 -19.06 -3.64
CA CYS A 27 4.99 -19.92 -3.83
C CYS A 27 5.24 -21.34 -3.31
N THR A 28 6.40 -21.91 -3.67
CA THR A 28 6.84 -23.23 -3.20
C THR A 28 6.88 -23.26 -1.68
N ARG A 29 7.48 -22.24 -1.05
CA ARG A 29 7.58 -22.18 0.41
C ARG A 29 6.21 -22.09 1.09
N VAL A 30 5.27 -21.35 0.54
CA VAL A 30 3.89 -21.29 1.06
C VAL A 30 3.22 -22.67 0.96
N GLN A 31 3.33 -23.33 -0.19
CA GLN A 31 2.75 -24.66 -0.42
C GLN A 31 3.37 -25.74 0.48
N GLU A 32 4.68 -25.72 0.71
CA GLU A 32 5.37 -26.61 1.66
C GLU A 32 4.82 -26.45 3.08
N VAL A 33 4.65 -25.21 3.54
CA VAL A 33 4.11 -24.93 4.88
C VAL A 33 2.65 -25.35 4.97
N ASP A 34 1.83 -25.07 3.94
CA ASP A 34 0.41 -25.46 3.94
C ASP A 34 0.23 -26.98 3.87
N SER A 35 0.99 -27.66 3.01
CA SER A 35 0.92 -29.12 2.90
C SER A 35 1.27 -29.83 4.21
N ARG A 36 2.31 -29.35 4.92
CA ARG A 36 2.77 -29.88 6.20
C ARG A 36 1.82 -29.53 7.35
N ASP A 37 1.46 -28.26 7.47
CA ASP A 37 0.83 -27.74 8.68
C ASP A 37 -0.68 -27.57 8.56
N LYS A 38 -1.24 -27.61 7.35
CA LYS A 38 -2.65 -27.36 7.02
C LYS A 38 -3.09 -25.98 7.50
N LEU A 39 -2.79 -24.94 6.72
CA LEU A 39 -3.16 -23.57 7.02
C LEU A 39 -4.69 -23.44 7.05
N THR A 40 -5.18 -22.71 8.05
CA THR A 40 -6.58 -22.28 8.08
C THR A 40 -6.79 -21.13 7.10
N ALA A 41 -8.05 -20.83 6.77
CA ALA A 41 -8.37 -19.70 5.91
C ALA A 41 -7.86 -18.37 6.48
N ALA A 42 -7.99 -18.15 7.80
CA ALA A 42 -7.48 -16.94 8.44
C ALA A 42 -5.94 -16.84 8.38
N GLN A 43 -5.25 -17.98 8.42
CA GLN A 43 -3.78 -18.02 8.29
C GLN A 43 -3.33 -17.70 6.86
N ARG A 44 -4.06 -18.16 5.84
CA ARG A 44 -3.84 -17.75 4.44
C ARG A 44 -4.11 -16.26 4.25
N ASP A 45 -5.24 -15.75 4.75
CA ASP A 45 -5.58 -14.32 4.71
C ASP A 45 -4.45 -13.46 5.33
N ALA A 46 -3.83 -13.91 6.42
CA ALA A 46 -2.73 -13.19 7.08
C ALA A 46 -1.46 -13.06 6.22
N LEU A 47 -1.28 -13.89 5.18
CA LEU A 47 -0.14 -13.81 4.26
C LEU A 47 -0.25 -12.63 3.29
N LEU A 48 -1.44 -12.04 3.11
CA LEU A 48 -1.64 -10.90 2.22
C LEU A 48 -0.93 -9.63 2.72
N VAL A 49 -0.83 -9.45 4.04
CA VAL A 49 -0.22 -8.27 4.67
C VAL A 49 1.24 -8.08 4.25
N PRO A 50 2.16 -9.05 4.42
CA PRO A 50 3.56 -8.86 4.01
C PRO A 50 3.74 -8.64 2.51
N VAL A 51 2.82 -9.13 1.67
CA VAL A 51 2.82 -8.86 0.21
C VAL A 51 2.37 -7.45 -0.11
N CYS A 52 1.44 -6.89 0.67
CA CYS A 52 1.08 -5.48 0.54
C CYS A 52 2.22 -4.58 1.03
N SER A 53 2.85 -4.91 2.17
CA SER A 53 3.99 -4.13 2.70
C SER A 53 5.24 -4.15 1.83
N ARG A 54 5.43 -5.22 1.05
CA ARG A 54 6.45 -5.32 -0.02
C ARG A 54 5.70 -5.56 -1.34
N PRO A 55 5.18 -4.50 -1.98
CA PRO A 55 4.21 -4.59 -3.06
C PRO A 55 4.66 -5.54 -4.18
N ASP A 56 3.87 -6.59 -4.38
CA ASP A 56 4.07 -7.63 -5.39
C ASP A 56 2.68 -8.11 -5.83
N ALA A 57 2.18 -7.53 -6.93
CA ALA A 57 0.83 -7.79 -7.42
C ALA A 57 0.67 -9.23 -7.94
N GLU A 58 1.74 -9.82 -8.49
CA GLU A 58 1.73 -11.20 -8.98
C GLU A 58 1.58 -12.19 -7.82
N LEU A 59 2.38 -12.03 -6.76
CA LEU A 59 2.23 -12.86 -5.57
C LEU A 59 0.88 -12.61 -4.86
N LEU A 60 0.39 -11.37 -4.85
CA LEU A 60 -0.91 -11.07 -4.27
C LEU A 60 -2.03 -11.82 -4.99
N GLN A 61 -2.05 -11.76 -6.33
CA GLN A 61 -3.00 -12.51 -7.15
C GLN A 61 -2.88 -14.01 -6.89
N TRP A 62 -1.65 -14.55 -6.88
CA TRP A 62 -1.45 -15.96 -6.61
C TRP A 62 -1.99 -16.38 -5.24
N LEU A 63 -1.78 -15.59 -4.17
CA LEU A 63 -2.33 -15.89 -2.84
C LEU A 63 -3.85 -15.86 -2.80
N ILE A 64 -4.48 -14.98 -3.59
CA ILE A 64 -5.93 -14.90 -3.74
C ILE A 64 -6.44 -16.16 -4.43
N ASP A 65 -5.84 -16.55 -5.55
CA ASP A 65 -6.17 -17.77 -6.28
C ASP A 65 -5.93 -19.03 -5.43
N TYR A 66 -4.94 -18.98 -4.55
CA TYR A 66 -4.63 -20.03 -3.57
C TYR A 66 -5.60 -20.04 -2.36
N GLY A 67 -6.61 -19.16 -2.33
CA GLY A 67 -7.73 -19.19 -1.39
C GLY A 67 -7.66 -18.17 -0.26
N SER A 68 -6.83 -17.13 -0.38
CA SER A 68 -6.86 -15.98 0.54
C SER A 68 -7.99 -15.02 0.18
N ARG A 69 -8.50 -14.27 1.16
CA ARG A 69 -9.71 -13.43 1.05
C ARG A 69 -9.41 -11.98 1.42
N PRO A 70 -9.01 -11.12 0.47
CA PRO A 70 -8.67 -9.71 0.72
C PRO A 70 -9.77 -8.92 1.43
N GLN A 71 -11.04 -9.16 1.07
CA GLN A 71 -12.21 -8.45 1.59
C GLN A 71 -12.35 -8.52 3.12
N LYS A 72 -11.74 -9.51 3.78
CA LYS A 72 -11.78 -9.63 5.26
C LYS A 72 -10.93 -8.59 5.98
N GLN A 73 -10.01 -7.93 5.28
CA GLN A 73 -9.07 -6.98 5.86
C GLN A 73 -8.67 -5.89 4.84
N LEU A 74 -9.57 -5.53 3.92
CA LEU A 74 -9.27 -4.69 2.76
C LEU A 74 -8.69 -3.33 3.15
N LYS A 75 -9.30 -2.65 4.14
CA LYS A 75 -8.77 -1.42 4.75
C LYS A 75 -7.28 -1.53 5.10
N LYS A 76 -6.92 -2.62 5.79
CA LYS A 76 -5.55 -2.86 6.22
C LYS A 76 -4.64 -3.13 5.04
N LEU A 77 -5.09 -3.87 4.03
CA LEU A 77 -4.27 -4.16 2.85
C LEU A 77 -4.00 -2.89 2.03
N LEU A 78 -5.02 -2.07 1.79
CA LEU A 78 -4.88 -0.79 1.08
C LEU A 78 -3.88 0.13 1.79
N THR A 79 -4.03 0.34 3.10
CA THR A 79 -3.16 1.23 3.88
C THR A 79 -1.73 0.68 4.04
N MET A 80 -1.55 -0.63 4.22
CA MET A 80 -0.21 -1.23 4.31
C MET A 80 0.55 -1.19 2.98
N THR A 81 -0.14 -1.23 1.84
CA THR A 81 0.47 -1.07 0.51
C THR A 81 1.19 0.27 0.37
N VAL A 82 0.58 1.34 0.89
CA VAL A 82 1.09 2.71 0.75
C VAL A 82 1.78 3.24 2.02
N GLY A 83 1.91 2.41 3.05
CA GLY A 83 2.33 2.77 4.40
C GLY A 83 3.84 2.96 4.61
N TRP A 84 4.59 3.31 3.57
CA TRP A 84 6.05 3.44 3.60
C TRP A 84 6.50 4.52 2.63
N ASN A 85 7.40 5.41 3.06
CA ASN A 85 8.02 6.39 2.18
C ASN A 85 9.00 5.69 1.23
N GLU A 86 8.77 5.75 -0.07
CA GLU A 86 9.66 5.20 -1.07
C GLU A 86 9.82 6.16 -2.26
N ARG A 87 11.07 6.44 -2.61
CA ARG A 87 11.45 7.44 -3.62
C ARG A 87 11.83 6.84 -4.96
N ARG A 88 11.76 5.51 -5.09
CA ARG A 88 12.00 4.80 -6.35
C ARG A 88 10.72 4.67 -7.17
N LEU A 89 10.76 5.11 -8.42
CA LEU A 89 9.63 5.05 -9.35
C LEU A 89 9.07 3.62 -9.46
N GLU A 90 9.94 2.63 -9.61
CA GLU A 90 9.57 1.21 -9.70
C GLU A 90 8.70 0.74 -8.53
N TRP A 91 8.87 1.32 -7.34
CA TRP A 91 8.12 0.91 -6.17
C TRP A 91 6.76 1.59 -6.10
N ALA A 92 6.68 2.88 -6.46
CA ALA A 92 5.40 3.56 -6.65
C ALA A 92 4.54 2.81 -7.67
N GLU A 93 5.13 2.34 -8.77
CA GLU A 93 4.44 1.53 -9.78
C GLU A 93 3.99 0.17 -9.23
N ARG A 94 4.81 -0.51 -8.41
CA ARG A 94 4.40 -1.75 -7.73
C ARG A 94 3.28 -1.52 -6.71
N GLN A 95 3.30 -0.41 -5.97
CA GLN A 95 2.21 -0.03 -5.06
C GLN A 95 0.92 0.17 -5.84
N ILE A 96 0.95 0.92 -6.94
CA ILE A 96 -0.21 1.14 -7.81
C ILE A 96 -0.73 -0.18 -8.36
N ALA A 97 0.14 -1.09 -8.83
CA ALA A 97 -0.29 -2.40 -9.33
C ALA A 97 -1.03 -3.24 -8.26
N VAL A 98 -0.54 -3.21 -7.01
CA VAL A 98 -1.22 -3.87 -5.88
C VAL A 98 -2.56 -3.18 -5.57
N LEU A 99 -2.59 -1.84 -5.56
CA LEU A 99 -3.82 -1.10 -5.30
C LEU A 99 -4.88 -1.34 -6.38
N GLN A 100 -4.50 -1.42 -7.65
CA GLN A 100 -5.38 -1.77 -8.77
C GLN A 100 -6.05 -3.14 -8.54
N LEU A 101 -5.27 -4.12 -8.09
CA LEU A 101 -5.82 -5.43 -7.75
C LEU A 101 -6.76 -5.36 -6.54
N LEU A 102 -6.36 -4.69 -5.45
CA LEU A 102 -7.18 -4.54 -4.25
C LEU A 102 -8.49 -3.76 -4.50
N ARG A 103 -8.47 -2.79 -5.42
CA ARG A 103 -9.65 -1.99 -5.80
C ARG A 103 -10.80 -2.83 -6.33
N THR A 104 -10.49 -3.98 -6.95
CA THR A 104 -11.52 -4.92 -7.45
C THR A 104 -12.37 -5.54 -6.34
N PHE A 105 -11.91 -5.46 -5.08
CA PHE A 105 -12.61 -5.96 -3.90
C PHE A 105 -13.34 -4.87 -3.10
N VAL A 106 -13.20 -3.60 -3.49
CA VAL A 106 -13.92 -2.47 -2.85
C VAL A 106 -15.35 -2.48 -3.37
N ALA A 107 -16.31 -2.72 -2.48
CA ALA A 107 -17.72 -2.73 -2.86
C ALA A 107 -18.26 -1.31 -3.08
N ASP A 108 -19.40 -1.22 -3.79
CA ASP A 108 -20.11 0.05 -3.96
C ASP A 108 -20.43 0.67 -2.59
N GLY A 109 -20.10 1.95 -2.41
CA GLY A 109 -20.26 2.67 -1.14
C GLY A 109 -19.12 2.50 -0.14
N GLU A 110 -18.08 1.72 -0.46
CA GLU A 110 -16.86 1.59 0.34
C GLU A 110 -15.70 2.50 -0.11
N ASP A 111 -15.99 3.56 -0.88
CA ASP A 111 -14.98 4.50 -1.40
C ASP A 111 -14.18 5.22 -0.30
N HIS A 112 -14.73 5.27 0.92
CA HIS A 112 -14.00 5.74 2.11
C HIS A 112 -12.71 4.94 2.36
N LEU A 113 -12.63 3.67 1.95
CA LEU A 113 -11.42 2.85 2.05
C LEU A 113 -10.27 3.38 1.18
N LEU A 114 -10.59 3.88 -0.02
CA LEU A 114 -9.61 4.53 -0.90
C LEU A 114 -9.18 5.87 -0.32
N SER A 115 -10.10 6.58 0.31
CA SER A 115 -9.85 7.87 0.95
C SER A 115 -8.96 7.73 2.20
N GLU A 116 -9.13 6.66 2.98
CA GLU A 116 -8.23 6.31 4.09
C GLU A 116 -6.82 5.93 3.60
N ALA A 117 -6.73 5.21 2.47
CA ALA A 117 -5.45 4.94 1.82
C ALA A 117 -4.80 6.23 1.31
N LEU A 118 -5.59 7.19 0.80
CA LEU A 118 -5.13 8.50 0.34
C LEU A 118 -4.52 9.31 1.50
N SER A 119 -5.22 9.39 2.63
CA SER A 119 -4.67 10.02 3.84
C SER A 119 -3.37 9.36 4.30
N THR A 120 -3.31 8.02 4.26
CA THR A 120 -2.10 7.27 4.64
C THR A 120 -0.94 7.60 3.70
N VAL A 121 -1.14 7.54 2.39
CA VAL A 121 -0.07 7.75 1.42
C VAL A 121 0.49 9.18 1.46
N CYS A 122 -0.37 10.18 1.70
CA CYS A 122 0.06 11.58 1.83
C CYS A 122 0.98 11.81 3.04
N TRP A 123 0.73 11.13 4.15
CA TRP A 123 1.64 11.15 5.30
C TRP A 123 3.03 10.54 4.98
N PHE A 124 3.05 9.48 4.16
CA PHE A 124 4.29 8.84 3.74
C PHE A 124 4.96 9.53 2.55
N GLY A 125 4.28 10.46 1.88
CA GLY A 125 4.82 11.27 0.79
C GLY A 125 5.00 10.52 -0.52
N ASN A 126 4.22 9.47 -0.80
CA ASN A 126 4.28 8.80 -2.11
C ASN A 126 3.28 9.46 -3.07
N THR A 127 3.76 10.39 -3.87
CA THR A 127 2.90 11.16 -4.77
C THR A 127 2.21 10.29 -5.81
N GLY A 128 2.92 9.33 -6.45
CA GLY A 128 2.34 8.51 -7.51
C GLY A 128 1.08 7.73 -7.08
N PRO A 129 1.14 6.92 -6.00
CA PRO A 129 -0.05 6.24 -5.50
C PRO A 129 -1.13 7.19 -4.99
N ALA A 130 -0.78 8.40 -4.49
CA ALA A 130 -1.76 9.42 -4.13
C ALA A 130 -2.55 9.91 -5.37
N VAL A 131 -1.86 10.22 -6.46
CA VAL A 131 -2.50 10.58 -7.75
C VAL A 131 -3.44 9.48 -8.20
N TRP A 132 -2.97 8.22 -8.23
CA TRP A 132 -3.78 7.10 -8.65
C TRP A 132 -5.04 6.92 -7.79
N LEU A 133 -4.94 7.10 -6.46
CA LEU A 133 -6.08 7.02 -5.55
C LEU A 133 -7.11 8.13 -5.84
N ILE A 134 -6.65 9.36 -6.08
CA ILE A 134 -7.50 10.50 -6.47
C ILE A 134 -8.24 10.20 -7.78
N GLU A 135 -7.51 9.75 -8.80
CA GLU A 135 -8.08 9.38 -10.11
C GLU A 135 -9.09 8.23 -10.01
N THR A 136 -8.93 7.37 -9.00
CA THR A 136 -9.81 6.22 -8.73
C THR A 136 -10.99 6.58 -7.81
N GLY A 137 -11.17 7.86 -7.49
CA GLY A 137 -12.34 8.38 -6.78
C GLY A 137 -12.18 8.52 -5.25
N ALA A 138 -10.95 8.47 -4.73
CA ALA A 138 -10.71 8.84 -3.34
C ALA A 138 -11.09 10.32 -3.08
N ASP A 139 -11.81 10.58 -2.00
CA ASP A 139 -12.18 11.93 -1.60
C ASP A 139 -11.00 12.63 -0.93
N THR A 140 -10.53 13.70 -1.54
CA THR A 140 -9.40 14.51 -1.06
C THR A 140 -9.71 15.28 0.21
N HIS A 141 -10.99 15.52 0.52
CA HIS A 141 -11.44 16.20 1.75
C HIS A 141 -11.90 15.22 2.83
N PHE A 142 -11.80 13.91 2.59
CA PHE A 142 -12.09 12.90 3.60
C PHE A 142 -11.14 13.09 4.79
N SER A 143 -11.74 13.34 5.95
CA SER A 143 -10.99 13.56 7.18
C SER A 143 -10.87 12.26 7.96
N SER A 144 -9.66 11.96 8.43
CA SER A 144 -9.37 10.80 9.28
C SER A 144 -8.30 11.12 10.31
N TRP A 145 -8.20 10.28 11.34
CA TRP A 145 -7.07 10.36 12.27
C TRP A 145 -5.75 10.36 11.49
N ASN A 146 -4.94 11.40 11.71
CA ASN A 146 -3.59 11.46 11.16
C ASN A 146 -2.76 10.26 11.66
N ALA A 147 -1.60 10.02 11.03
CA ALA A 147 -0.74 8.89 11.40
C ALA A 147 -0.23 8.91 12.86
N LEU A 148 -0.38 10.04 13.56
CA LEU A 148 -0.04 10.21 14.97
C LEU A 148 -1.23 9.95 15.92
N GLY A 149 -2.45 9.77 15.38
CA GLY A 149 -3.68 9.62 16.16
C GLY A 149 -4.10 10.86 16.93
N GLN A 150 -3.66 12.05 16.50
CA GLN A 150 -3.81 13.30 17.27
C GLN A 150 -4.98 14.16 16.80
N ASN A 151 -5.23 14.22 15.50
CA ASN A 151 -6.26 15.07 14.90
C ASN A 151 -6.91 14.37 13.70
N HIS A 152 -8.14 14.75 13.38
CA HIS A 152 -8.80 14.43 12.13
C HIS A 152 -8.40 15.46 11.07
N VAL A 153 -7.68 15.02 10.05
CA VAL A 153 -7.18 15.89 8.97
C VAL A 153 -7.35 15.20 7.62
N ASP A 154 -7.41 15.99 6.56
CA ASP A 154 -7.52 15.49 5.18
C ASP A 154 -6.16 15.06 4.60
N CYS A 155 -6.15 14.71 3.31
CA CYS A 155 -4.93 14.23 2.67
C CYS A 155 -3.87 15.34 2.51
N LEU A 156 -4.28 16.58 2.21
CA LEU A 156 -3.35 17.69 1.99
C LEU A 156 -2.67 18.09 3.30
N ALA A 157 -3.43 18.18 4.39
CA ALA A 157 -2.90 18.44 5.72
C ALA A 157 -1.94 17.33 6.20
N ASN A 158 -2.19 16.06 5.88
CA ASN A 158 -1.21 14.98 6.15
C ASN A 158 0.11 15.20 5.40
N ALA A 159 0.05 15.64 4.14
CA ALA A 159 1.24 15.94 3.35
C ALA A 159 1.99 17.19 3.87
N GLU A 160 1.27 18.21 4.34
CA GLU A 160 1.85 19.40 4.96
C GLU A 160 2.57 19.06 6.27
N MET A 161 1.90 18.34 7.18
CA MET A 161 2.49 17.88 8.43
C MET A 161 3.74 17.03 8.21
N ARG A 162 3.76 16.22 7.15
CA ARG A 162 4.97 15.49 6.73
C ARG A 162 6.08 16.48 6.36
N GLY A 163 5.78 17.47 5.54
CA GLY A 163 6.71 18.53 5.13
C GLY A 163 7.31 19.26 6.33
N GLU A 164 6.48 19.65 7.29
CA GLU A 164 6.93 20.29 8.54
C GLU A 164 7.90 19.41 9.35
N ARG A 165 7.63 18.10 9.41
CA ARG A 165 8.41 17.17 10.23
C ARG A 165 9.69 16.68 9.57
N LEU A 166 9.68 16.50 8.25
CA LEU A 166 10.74 15.82 7.50
C LEU A 166 11.42 16.71 6.45
N GLY A 167 10.95 17.96 6.28
CA GLY A 167 11.47 18.90 5.29
C GLY A 167 11.12 18.55 3.84
N ASP A 168 10.13 17.68 3.63
CA ASP A 168 9.74 17.17 2.31
C ASP A 168 8.29 17.55 1.99
N TYR A 169 8.12 18.71 1.34
CA TYR A 169 6.82 19.24 0.92
C TYR A 169 6.41 18.79 -0.48
N SER A 170 7.15 17.87 -1.11
CA SER A 170 6.98 17.54 -2.53
C SER A 170 5.56 17.06 -2.85
N THR A 171 4.99 16.18 -2.02
CA THR A 171 3.60 15.70 -2.19
C THR A 171 2.57 16.79 -1.92
N TYR A 172 2.81 17.65 -0.92
CA TYR A 172 1.91 18.76 -0.59
C TYR A 172 1.83 19.76 -1.75
N GLU A 173 2.97 20.26 -2.21
CA GLU A 173 3.06 21.21 -3.31
C GLU A 173 2.48 20.65 -4.61
N PHE A 174 2.67 19.35 -4.85
CA PHE A 174 2.14 18.68 -6.03
C PHE A 174 0.61 18.55 -6.00
N LEU A 175 0.03 18.18 -4.84
CA LEU A 175 -1.41 17.94 -4.73
C LEU A 175 -2.23 19.20 -4.45
N ARG A 176 -1.62 20.27 -3.94
CA ARG A 176 -2.31 21.52 -3.57
C ARG A 176 -3.18 22.10 -4.68
N PRO A 177 -2.71 22.27 -5.95
CA PRO A 177 -3.54 22.84 -7.02
C PRO A 177 -4.81 22.03 -7.29
N TRP A 178 -4.70 20.69 -7.32
CA TRP A 178 -5.87 19.83 -7.48
C TRP A 178 -6.83 19.94 -6.29
N HIS A 179 -6.29 19.97 -5.06
CA HIS A 179 -7.09 20.05 -3.85
C HIS A 179 -7.86 21.36 -3.72
N GLU A 180 -7.25 22.50 -4.09
CA GLU A 180 -7.83 23.84 -3.92
C GLU A 180 -8.74 24.25 -5.07
N SER A 181 -8.34 23.97 -6.31
CA SER A 181 -9.00 24.49 -7.53
C SER A 181 -9.33 23.43 -8.56
N ARG A 182 -9.09 22.13 -8.27
CA ARG A 182 -9.26 21.00 -9.21
C ARG A 182 -8.45 21.18 -10.50
N GLU A 183 -7.34 21.91 -10.41
CA GLU A 183 -6.37 22.01 -11.50
C GLU A 183 -5.78 20.64 -11.82
N PRO A 184 -5.69 20.24 -13.11
CA PRO A 184 -5.18 18.92 -13.48
C PRO A 184 -3.81 18.62 -12.88
N LEU A 185 -3.68 17.43 -12.31
CA LEU A 185 -2.40 16.93 -11.84
C LEU A 185 -1.46 16.72 -13.04
N THR A 186 -0.21 17.14 -12.88
CA THR A 186 0.84 16.98 -13.90
C THR A 186 1.49 15.59 -13.81
N ASP A 187 2.54 15.34 -14.58
CA ASP A 187 3.24 14.05 -14.54
C ASP A 187 4.03 13.88 -13.23
N TRP A 188 3.49 13.07 -12.32
CA TRP A 188 4.11 12.79 -11.01
C TRP A 188 5.43 12.02 -11.12
N LYS A 189 5.70 11.34 -12.25
CA LYS A 189 6.93 10.53 -12.39
C LYS A 189 8.20 11.39 -12.32
N GLN A 190 8.10 12.65 -12.74
CA GLN A 190 9.21 13.62 -12.68
C GLN A 190 9.74 13.83 -11.25
N LEU A 191 8.89 13.66 -10.23
CA LEU A 191 9.30 13.79 -8.82
C LEU A 191 10.23 12.66 -8.37
N TYR A 192 10.15 11.49 -9.01
CA TYR A 192 10.99 10.32 -8.70
C TYR A 192 12.32 10.36 -9.45
N GLU A 193 12.33 10.96 -10.65
CA GLU A 193 13.54 11.17 -11.45
C GLU A 193 14.46 12.22 -10.82
N ALA A 194 13.90 13.31 -10.28
CA ALA A 194 14.68 14.36 -9.61
C ALA A 194 15.36 13.89 -8.30
N GLY A 195 14.76 12.92 -7.60
CA GLY A 195 15.30 12.36 -6.36
C GLY A 195 16.39 11.30 -6.54
N SER A 196 16.59 10.80 -7.75
CA SER A 196 17.56 9.74 -8.06
C SER A 196 19.01 10.24 -8.16
N ASN A 197 19.23 11.56 -8.08
CA ASN A 197 20.56 12.18 -8.10
C ASN A 197 21.18 12.36 -6.70
N LEU A 198 20.56 11.81 -5.66
CA LEU A 198 21.06 11.83 -4.28
C LEU A 198 21.21 10.40 -3.75
N THR A 199 22.13 9.64 -4.34
CA THR A 199 22.67 8.39 -3.77
C THR A 199 24.18 8.47 -3.75
#